data_AF-A0A833XCE6-F1
#
_entry.id   AF-A0A833XCE6-F1
#
_cell.length_a   1.000
_cell.length_b   1.000
_cell.length_c   1.000
_cell.angle_alpha   90.00
_cell.angle_beta   90.00
_cell.angle_gamma   90.00
#
_symmetry.space_group_name_H-M   'P 1'
#
loop_
_entity.id
_entity.type
_entity.pdbx_description
1 polymer ?
#
loop_
_entity_poly.entity_id
_entity_poly.type
_entity_poly.pdbx_seq_one_letter_code
_entity_poly.pdbx_strand_id
1 'polypeptide(L)'
;MMNSKVVPKYAIVTLVLLAFACSFASAYDPSPLQDFCVAIDNPASAVFVNGKFCKDPKLVTADDFFRSVNIPGNTTNKVGSNVTAVTVEQLPGLNTLGISLARIDFAPRGLNPPHTHPRATEFLIVIEGTLHVGFVTSNADGNRLFTKVLNKGDVFVFPIGLIHFQLNYYMYMI
;
A
#
# COMPACT_ATOMS: atom_id res chain seq x y z
N MET A 1 -17.61 -29.59 49.45
CA MET A 1 -17.88 -28.15 49.65
C MET A 1 -16.86 -27.36 48.83
N MET A 2 -17.22 -26.93 47.62
CA MET A 2 -16.35 -26.07 46.80
C MET A 2 -16.49 -24.64 47.28
N ASN A 3 -15.38 -24.07 47.74
CA ASN A 3 -15.30 -22.71 48.25
C ASN A 3 -15.33 -21.74 47.06
N SER A 4 -16.46 -21.08 46.83
CA SER A 4 -16.64 -20.06 45.80
C SER A 4 -15.75 -18.87 46.15
N LYS A 5 -14.55 -18.80 45.55
CA LYS A 5 -13.69 -17.61 45.67
C LYS A 5 -14.42 -16.44 45.01
N VAL A 6 -14.94 -15.53 45.84
CA VAL A 6 -15.53 -14.27 45.39
C VAL A 6 -14.44 -13.47 44.71
N VAL A 7 -14.50 -13.34 43.37
CA VAL A 7 -13.61 -12.46 42.64
C VAL A 7 -13.89 -11.02 43.11
N PRO A 8 -12.91 -10.31 43.68
CA PRO A 8 -13.15 -8.96 44.18
C PRO A 8 -13.58 -8.06 43.02
N LYS A 9 -14.67 -7.28 43.20
CA LYS A 9 -15.22 -6.38 42.16
C LYS A 9 -14.15 -5.48 41.52
N TYR A 10 -13.16 -5.06 42.30
CA TYR A 10 -12.02 -4.28 41.83
C TYR A 10 -11.14 -4.99 40.80
N ALA A 11 -11.00 -6.33 40.89
CA ALA A 11 -10.25 -7.13 39.93
C ALA A 11 -10.96 -7.21 38.57
N ILE A 12 -12.30 -7.26 38.57
CA ILE A 12 -13.09 -7.23 37.32
C ILE A 12 -12.98 -5.87 36.66
N VAL A 13 -13.07 -4.78 37.44
CA VAL A 13 -12.93 -3.41 36.92
C VAL A 13 -11.52 -3.18 36.35
N THR A 14 -10.47 -3.66 37.02
CA THR A 14 -9.10 -3.55 36.48
C THR A 14 -8.91 -4.37 35.21
N LEU A 15 -9.47 -5.58 35.13
CA LEU A 15 -9.37 -6.41 33.92
C LEU A 15 -10.08 -5.76 32.72
N VAL A 16 -11.25 -5.14 32.95
CA VAL A 16 -12.01 -4.42 31.91
C VAL A 16 -11.26 -3.17 31.45
N LEU A 17 -10.70 -2.39 32.36
CA LEU A 17 -9.88 -1.22 32.02
C LEU A 17 -8.62 -1.61 31.24
N LEU A 18 -7.97 -2.71 31.61
CA LEU A 18 -6.80 -3.22 30.90
C LEU A 18 -7.16 -3.72 29.49
N ALA A 19 -8.29 -4.43 29.33
CA ALA A 19 -8.79 -4.85 28.03
C ALA A 19 -9.13 -3.66 27.12
N PHE A 20 -9.67 -2.58 27.67
CA PHE A 20 -9.95 -1.34 26.95
C PHE A 20 -8.67 -0.55 26.60
N ALA A 21 -7.62 -0.63 27.42
CA ALA A 21 -6.35 0.01 27.14
C ALA A 21 -5.55 -0.73 26.05
N CYS A 22 -5.72 -2.05 25.93
CA CYS A 22 -4.98 -2.90 24.99
C CYS A 22 -5.69 -3.15 23.65
N SER A 23 -6.88 -2.60 23.41
CA SER A 23 -7.68 -2.87 22.21
C SER A 23 -7.33 -2.02 20.98
N PHE A 24 -6.39 -1.08 21.11
CA PHE A 24 -5.92 -0.27 19.98
C PHE A 24 -4.86 -1.03 19.18
N ALA A 25 -5.29 -1.83 18.21
CA ALA A 25 -4.41 -2.32 17.15
C ALA A 25 -4.40 -1.32 15.99
N SER A 26 -3.24 -0.73 15.69
CA SER A 26 -3.05 0.02 14.44
C SER A 26 -2.58 -0.94 13.36
N ALA A 27 -3.37 -1.07 12.28
CA ALA A 27 -3.05 -1.90 11.13
C ALA A 27 -2.52 -1.09 9.93
N TYR A 28 -2.14 0.17 10.18
CA TYR A 28 -1.50 1.06 9.21
C TYR A 28 0.00 1.14 9.47
N ASP A 29 0.73 1.69 8.49
CA ASP A 29 2.15 2.01 8.68
C ASP A 29 2.34 2.91 9.91
N PRO A 30 3.21 2.53 10.87
CA PRO A 30 3.47 3.35 12.05
C PRO A 30 4.04 4.72 11.66
N SER A 31 3.69 5.75 12.42
CA SER A 31 4.31 7.07 12.26
C SER A 31 5.83 7.00 12.50
N PRO A 32 6.65 7.72 11.72
CA PRO A 32 8.09 7.75 11.92
C PRO A 32 8.44 8.40 13.27
N LEU A 33 9.49 7.90 13.92
CA LEU A 33 9.99 8.42 15.20
C LEU A 33 11.20 9.35 15.05
N GLN A 34 11.66 9.56 13.82
CA GLN A 34 12.78 10.39 13.42
C GLN A 34 12.59 10.83 11.96
N ASP A 35 13.39 11.77 11.48
CA ASP A 35 13.27 12.35 10.14
C ASP A 35 13.33 11.29 9.01
N PHE A 36 14.20 10.28 9.15
CA PHE A 36 14.31 9.19 8.19
C PHE A 36 14.89 7.91 8.82
N CYS A 37 14.61 6.77 8.20
CA CYS A 37 15.18 5.47 8.53
C CYS A 37 15.36 4.66 7.24
N VAL A 38 16.44 4.91 6.49
CA VAL A 38 16.70 4.22 5.22
C VAL A 38 16.82 2.71 5.46
N ALA A 39 16.02 1.89 4.77
CA ALA A 39 16.06 0.44 4.94
C ALA A 39 17.43 -0.16 4.58
N ILE A 40 17.83 -1.21 5.30
CA ILE A 40 18.95 -2.08 4.93
C ILE A 40 18.47 -3.52 4.77
N ASP A 41 19.08 -4.23 3.84
CA ASP A 41 18.83 -5.65 3.67
C ASP A 41 19.59 -6.47 4.71
N ASN A 42 18.80 -7.18 5.52
CA ASN A 42 19.18 -8.31 6.35
C ASN A 42 20.63 -8.28 6.86
N PRO A 43 20.98 -7.36 7.80
CA PRO A 43 22.30 -7.37 8.42
C PRO A 43 22.59 -8.74 9.02
N ALA A 44 23.87 -9.14 9.10
CA ALA A 44 24.30 -10.50 9.47
C ALA A 44 23.79 -11.03 10.83
N SER A 45 23.10 -10.19 11.63
CA SER A 45 22.50 -10.53 12.92
C SER A 45 21.07 -9.98 13.07
N ALA A 46 20.35 -9.78 11.96
CA ALA A 46 19.02 -9.21 11.92
C ALA A 46 17.96 -10.12 12.58
N VAL A 47 17.10 -9.54 13.41
CA VAL A 47 15.84 -10.16 13.85
C VAL A 47 14.69 -9.74 12.93
N PHE A 48 13.64 -10.55 12.79
CA PHE A 48 12.46 -10.13 12.02
C PHE A 48 11.68 -9.04 12.77
N VAL A 49 11.51 -7.88 12.13
CA VAL A 49 10.78 -6.72 12.68
C VAL A 49 9.63 -6.34 11.76
N ASN A 50 8.67 -5.57 12.28
CA ASN A 50 7.66 -4.93 11.43
C ASN A 50 8.33 -3.78 10.64
N GLY A 51 8.52 -3.97 9.33
CA GLY A 51 9.29 -3.06 8.47
C GLY A 51 10.72 -3.54 8.23
N LYS A 52 11.69 -2.62 8.22
CA LYS A 52 13.11 -2.91 7.96
C LYS A 52 14.00 -2.16 8.95
N PHE A 53 15.21 -2.69 9.19
CA PHE A 53 16.25 -1.99 9.95
C PHE A 53 16.72 -0.73 9.23
N CYS A 54 17.20 0.26 10.00
CA CYS A 54 17.73 1.49 9.47
C CYS A 54 19.25 1.39 9.21
N LYS A 55 19.70 2.00 8.12
CA LYS A 55 21.10 2.38 7.86
C LYS A 55 21.56 3.40 8.91
N ASP A 56 22.86 3.42 9.22
CA ASP A 56 23.45 4.50 10.05
C ASP A 56 23.16 5.86 9.38
N PRO A 57 22.47 6.80 10.07
CA PRO A 57 22.14 8.10 9.51
C PRO A 57 23.34 8.89 8.97
N LYS A 58 24.55 8.66 9.50
CA LYS A 58 25.78 9.33 9.02
C LYS A 58 26.26 8.83 7.65
N LEU A 59 25.79 7.67 7.21
CA LEU A 59 26.15 7.04 5.93
C LEU A 59 25.06 7.23 4.87
N VAL A 60 23.95 7.90 5.22
CA VAL A 60 22.83 8.13 4.30
C VAL A 60 23.18 9.25 3.31
N THR A 61 22.83 9.05 2.05
CA THR A 61 23.05 10.03 0.97
C THR A 61 21.74 10.30 0.21
N ALA A 62 21.75 11.30 -0.68
CA ALA A 62 20.59 11.61 -1.52
C ALA A 62 20.16 10.43 -2.41
N ASP A 63 21.10 9.57 -2.80
CA ASP A 63 20.82 8.40 -3.64
C ASP A 63 19.94 7.35 -2.92
N ASP A 64 19.96 7.31 -1.58
CA ASP A 64 19.09 6.42 -0.79
C ASP A 64 17.59 6.83 -0.90
N PHE A 65 17.31 8.07 -1.34
CA PHE A 65 15.96 8.64 -1.51
C PHE A 65 15.58 8.87 -2.98
N PHE A 66 16.42 8.46 -3.92
CA PHE A 66 16.19 8.69 -5.34
C PHE A 66 16.00 7.39 -6.13
N ARG A 67 14.96 7.34 -6.96
CA ARG A 67 14.79 6.30 -7.99
C ARG A 67 14.16 6.89 -9.25
N SER A 68 14.79 6.64 -10.39
CA SER A 68 14.20 6.97 -11.68
C SER A 68 13.18 5.90 -12.11
N VAL A 69 12.03 6.34 -12.62
CA VAL A 69 11.00 5.50 -13.25
C VAL A 69 10.72 5.94 -14.69
N ASN A 70 11.71 6.56 -15.35
CA ASN A 70 11.56 7.13 -16.69
C ASN A 70 11.41 6.06 -17.80
N ILE A 71 11.90 4.84 -17.58
CA ILE A 71 11.84 3.76 -18.55
C ILE A 71 10.46 3.07 -18.49
N PRO A 72 9.70 3.01 -19.61
CA PRO A 72 8.45 2.26 -19.67
C PRO A 72 8.66 0.76 -19.41
N GLY A 73 7.73 0.14 -18.69
CA GLY A 73 7.70 -1.30 -18.50
C GLY A 73 7.35 -2.09 -19.76
N ASN A 74 7.77 -3.37 -19.83
CA ASN A 74 7.48 -4.22 -20.97
C ASN A 74 6.04 -4.74 -20.95
N THR A 75 5.20 -4.22 -21.85
CA THR A 75 3.80 -4.61 -22.00
C THR A 75 3.56 -5.77 -22.98
N THR A 76 4.63 -6.39 -23.51
CA THR A 76 4.54 -7.57 -24.39
C THR A 76 4.31 -8.83 -23.57
N ASN A 77 3.14 -8.91 -22.96
CA ASN A 77 2.74 -10.00 -22.07
C ASN A 77 1.23 -10.26 -22.20
N LYS A 78 0.73 -11.31 -21.53
CA LYS A 78 -0.67 -11.78 -21.68
C LYS A 78 -1.73 -10.75 -21.29
N VAL A 79 -1.40 -9.81 -20.40
CA VAL A 79 -2.34 -8.81 -19.91
C VAL A 79 -2.12 -7.45 -20.56
N GLY A 80 -1.04 -7.26 -21.33
CA GLY A 80 -0.78 -6.01 -22.03
C GLY A 80 -0.45 -4.83 -21.11
N SER A 81 -0.06 -5.07 -19.85
CA SER A 81 0.30 -4.04 -18.88
C SER A 81 1.53 -4.46 -18.07
N ASN A 82 2.26 -3.49 -17.50
CA ASN A 82 3.38 -3.75 -16.62
C ASN A 82 3.37 -2.79 -15.43
N VAL A 83 3.48 -3.32 -14.22
CA VAL A 83 3.60 -2.55 -12.98
C VAL A 83 5.07 -2.49 -12.57
N THR A 84 5.67 -1.31 -12.66
CA THR A 84 7.01 -1.01 -12.14
C THR A 84 6.86 -0.47 -10.72
N ALA A 85 7.01 -1.36 -9.73
CA ALA A 85 6.86 -1.02 -8.31
C ALA A 85 8.05 -0.18 -7.78
N VAL A 86 7.74 0.75 -6.89
CA VAL A 86 8.68 1.54 -6.08
C VAL A 86 8.25 1.43 -4.63
N THR A 87 8.50 0.26 -4.06
CA THR A 87 8.31 -0.01 -2.62
C THR A 87 9.61 0.19 -1.86
N VAL A 88 9.61 -0.04 -0.55
CA VAL A 88 10.82 -0.02 0.29
C VAL A 88 11.94 -0.93 -0.24
N GLU A 89 11.60 -2.02 -0.95
CA GLU A 89 12.57 -2.93 -1.56
C GLU A 89 13.31 -2.29 -2.76
N GLN A 90 12.69 -1.29 -3.39
CA GLN A 90 13.23 -0.58 -4.54
C GLN A 90 13.79 0.79 -4.16
N LEU A 91 13.20 1.46 -3.18
CA LEU A 91 13.61 2.76 -2.71
C LEU A 91 13.69 2.72 -1.18
N PRO A 92 14.85 2.34 -0.62
CA PRO A 92 15.01 2.11 0.82
C PRO A 92 14.67 3.31 1.69
N GLY A 93 14.82 4.53 1.17
CA GLY A 93 14.41 5.76 1.84
C GLY A 93 12.90 5.88 2.14
N LEU A 94 12.05 5.03 1.56
CA LEU A 94 10.61 4.99 1.86
C LEU A 94 10.27 4.38 3.23
N ASN A 95 11.21 3.64 3.84
CA ASN A 95 10.95 2.94 5.08
C ASN A 95 10.51 3.91 6.19
N THR A 96 9.47 3.53 6.94
CA THR A 96 8.79 4.33 7.98
C THR A 96 7.97 5.55 7.52
N LEU A 97 7.96 5.88 6.22
CA LEU A 97 7.31 7.11 5.72
C LEU A 97 5.84 6.93 5.29
N GLY A 98 5.31 5.71 5.27
CA GLY A 98 3.89 5.44 5.02
C GLY A 98 3.44 5.66 3.56
N ILE A 99 4.37 5.74 2.62
CA ILE A 99 4.08 5.92 1.18
C ILE A 99 4.90 4.97 0.31
N SER A 100 4.38 4.72 -0.88
CA SER A 100 5.06 4.01 -1.95
C SER A 100 4.57 4.52 -3.30
N LEU A 101 5.19 4.10 -4.40
CA LEU A 101 4.79 4.48 -5.75
C LEU A 101 4.76 3.25 -6.66
N ALA A 102 3.97 3.30 -7.71
CA ALA A 102 4.12 2.42 -8.86
C ALA A 102 3.95 3.24 -10.14
N ARG A 103 4.75 2.92 -11.17
CA ARG A 103 4.47 3.32 -12.56
C ARG A 103 3.78 2.15 -13.24
N ILE A 104 2.70 2.41 -13.97
CA ILE A 104 1.99 1.38 -14.73
C ILE A 104 1.94 1.79 -16.19
N ASP A 105 2.45 0.93 -17.07
CA ASP A 105 2.44 1.12 -18.51
C ASP A 105 1.44 0.13 -19.14
N PHE A 106 0.67 0.60 -20.12
CA PHE A 106 -0.38 -0.18 -20.79
C PHE A 106 -0.19 -0.13 -22.31
N ALA A 107 -0.14 -1.29 -22.96
CA ALA A 107 -0.34 -1.42 -24.39
C ALA A 107 -1.81 -1.14 -24.77
N PRO A 108 -2.13 -0.95 -26.06
CA PRO A 108 -3.52 -0.99 -26.52
C PRO A 108 -4.21 -2.27 -26.04
N ARG A 109 -5.42 -2.14 -25.50
CA ARG A 109 -6.18 -3.24 -24.84
C ARG A 109 -5.50 -3.84 -23.60
N GLY A 110 -4.48 -3.18 -23.06
CA GLY A 110 -3.80 -3.58 -21.84
C GLY A 110 -4.70 -3.47 -20.61
N LEU A 111 -4.69 -4.50 -19.79
CA LEU A 111 -5.47 -4.64 -18.56
C LEU A 111 -4.51 -4.81 -17.38
N ASN A 112 -4.70 -4.03 -16.33
CA ASN A 112 -4.26 -4.40 -15.00
C ASN A 112 -5.46 -5.09 -14.33
N PRO A 113 -5.44 -6.43 -14.16
CA PRO A 113 -6.63 -7.19 -13.78
C PRO A 113 -7.21 -6.78 -12.41
N PRO A 114 -8.45 -7.20 -12.09
CA PRO A 114 -9.02 -7.01 -10.76
C PRO A 114 -8.07 -7.49 -9.65
N HIS A 115 -7.65 -6.57 -8.77
CA HIS A 115 -6.73 -6.83 -7.66
C HIS A 115 -7.07 -5.94 -6.45
N THR A 116 -6.32 -6.10 -5.35
CA THR A 116 -6.50 -5.33 -4.10
C THR A 116 -5.16 -4.95 -3.50
N HIS A 117 -5.14 -3.84 -2.76
CA HIS A 117 -4.04 -3.45 -1.88
C HIS A 117 -4.54 -3.58 -0.44
N PRO A 118 -4.16 -4.65 0.30
CA PRO A 118 -4.78 -4.96 1.59
C PRO A 118 -4.44 -3.95 2.70
N ARG A 119 -3.43 -3.09 2.50
CA ARG A 119 -2.89 -2.19 3.53
C ARG A 119 -2.68 -0.74 3.05
N ALA A 120 -3.13 -0.39 1.84
CA ALA A 120 -2.95 0.96 1.32
C ALA A 120 -4.12 1.39 0.43
N THR A 121 -4.46 2.67 0.49
CA THR A 121 -5.25 3.36 -0.54
C THR A 121 -4.35 3.70 -1.72
N GLU A 122 -4.87 3.59 -2.94
CA GLU A 122 -4.15 4.02 -4.14
C GLU A 122 -4.70 5.36 -4.63
N PHE A 123 -3.79 6.29 -4.94
CA PHE A 123 -4.06 7.54 -5.66
C PHE A 123 -3.39 7.45 -7.03
N LEU A 124 -4.20 7.38 -8.09
CA LEU A 124 -3.74 7.22 -9.47
C LEU A 124 -3.86 8.56 -10.22
N ILE A 125 -2.85 8.87 -11.02
CA ILE A 125 -2.85 9.98 -11.99
C ILE A 125 -2.47 9.44 -13.37
N VAL A 126 -3.18 9.88 -14.40
CA VAL A 126 -2.83 9.54 -15.79
C VAL A 126 -1.81 10.54 -16.31
N ILE A 127 -0.59 10.07 -16.60
CA ILE A 127 0.49 10.92 -17.14
C ILE A 127 0.39 11.05 -18.68
N GLU A 128 -0.13 10.02 -19.35
CA GLU A 128 -0.29 9.96 -20.81
C GLU A 128 -1.43 9.01 -21.19
N GLY A 129 -2.07 9.29 -22.33
CA GLY A 129 -3.15 8.46 -22.87
C GLY A 129 -4.50 8.60 -22.15
N THR A 130 -5.31 7.54 -22.23
CA THR A 130 -6.64 7.45 -21.64
C THR A 130 -6.83 6.08 -21.00
N LEU A 131 -7.46 6.03 -19.82
CA LEU A 131 -7.57 4.81 -19.01
C LEU A 131 -8.99 4.66 -18.44
N HIS A 132 -9.62 3.51 -18.68
CA HIS A 132 -10.85 3.15 -17.99
C HIS A 132 -10.52 2.47 -16.67
N VAL A 133 -11.04 3.01 -15.57
CA VAL A 133 -10.74 2.52 -14.22
C VAL A 133 -12.02 2.22 -13.47
N GLY A 134 -11.92 1.39 -12.43
CA GLY A 134 -13.01 1.22 -11.48
C GLY A 134 -12.69 0.37 -10.27
N PHE A 135 -13.56 0.47 -9.26
CA PHE A 135 -13.54 -0.38 -8.07
C PHE A 135 -14.94 -0.86 -7.70
N VAL A 136 -14.98 -1.94 -6.93
CA VAL A 136 -16.21 -2.57 -6.43
C VAL A 136 -16.30 -2.36 -4.92
N THR A 137 -17.44 -1.87 -4.44
CA THR A 137 -17.69 -1.73 -2.99
C THR A 137 -17.88 -3.08 -2.32
N SER A 138 -17.85 -3.10 -0.98
CA SER A 138 -18.11 -4.32 -0.23
C SER A 138 -19.59 -4.74 -0.31
N ASN A 139 -19.88 -5.95 0.16
CA ASN A 139 -21.22 -6.52 0.19
C ASN A 139 -22.29 -5.62 0.85
N ALA A 140 -21.92 -4.76 1.80
CA ALA A 140 -22.83 -3.83 2.47
C ALA A 140 -23.48 -2.81 1.50
N ASP A 141 -22.81 -2.51 0.39
CA ASP A 141 -23.31 -1.66 -0.69
C ASP A 141 -23.58 -2.50 -1.97
N GLY A 142 -23.90 -3.79 -1.79
CA GLY A 142 -24.33 -4.66 -2.89
C GLY A 142 -23.28 -4.94 -3.97
N ASN A 143 -21.99 -4.83 -3.65
CA ASN A 143 -20.90 -4.96 -4.63
C ASN A 143 -21.06 -3.99 -5.81
N ARG A 144 -21.45 -2.75 -5.54
CA ARG A 144 -21.63 -1.72 -6.56
C ARG A 144 -20.30 -1.40 -7.25
N LEU A 145 -20.34 -1.33 -8.58
CA LEU A 145 -19.22 -0.94 -9.41
C LEU A 145 -19.22 0.58 -9.63
N PHE A 146 -18.08 1.22 -9.33
CA PHE A 146 -17.78 2.61 -9.70
C PHE A 146 -16.76 2.61 -10.84
N THR A 147 -17.03 3.35 -11.91
CA THR A 147 -16.09 3.47 -13.04
C THR A 147 -15.98 4.88 -13.58
N LYS A 148 -14.85 5.16 -14.23
CA LYS A 148 -14.60 6.40 -14.96
C LYS A 148 -13.63 6.15 -16.12
N VAL A 149 -13.71 6.97 -17.16
CA VAL A 149 -12.65 7.10 -18.16
C VAL A 149 -11.84 8.35 -17.80
N LEU A 150 -10.55 8.15 -17.56
CA LEU A 150 -9.58 9.17 -17.19
C LEU A 150 -8.74 9.54 -18.41
N ASN A 151 -8.49 10.83 -18.61
CA ASN A 151 -7.57 11.35 -19.63
C ASN A 151 -6.28 11.85 -18.96
N LYS A 152 -5.28 12.21 -19.75
CA LYS A 152 -4.06 12.85 -19.26
C LYS A 152 -4.36 14.00 -18.28
N GLY A 153 -3.78 13.90 -17.09
CA GLY A 153 -3.93 14.86 -15.99
C GLY A 153 -5.06 14.53 -15.01
N ASP A 154 -5.98 13.63 -15.38
CA ASP A 154 -7.06 13.21 -14.47
C ASP A 154 -6.51 12.29 -13.37
N VAL A 155 -7.18 12.33 -12.21
CA VAL A 155 -6.84 11.55 -11.01
C VAL A 155 -8.02 10.69 -10.56
N PHE A 156 -7.72 9.59 -9.86
CA PHE A 156 -8.73 8.70 -9.29
C PHE A 156 -8.22 8.00 -8.03
N VAL A 157 -9.10 7.76 -7.06
CA VAL A 157 -8.74 7.16 -5.76
C VAL A 157 -9.40 5.79 -5.63
N PHE A 158 -8.61 4.79 -5.24
CA PHE A 158 -9.09 3.46 -4.90
C PHE A 158 -9.01 3.26 -3.38
N PRO A 159 -10.15 3.08 -2.69
CA PRO A 159 -10.16 2.87 -1.24
C PRO A 159 -9.40 1.61 -0.83
N ILE A 160 -8.76 1.65 0.34
CA ILE A 160 -7.98 0.56 0.89
C ILE A 160 -8.74 -0.77 0.87
N GLY A 161 -8.10 -1.83 0.37
CA GLY A 161 -8.64 -3.18 0.36
C GLY A 161 -9.73 -3.46 -0.68
N LEU A 162 -10.27 -2.47 -1.38
CA LEU A 162 -11.32 -2.71 -2.38
C LEU A 162 -10.75 -3.27 -3.69
N ILE A 163 -11.51 -4.19 -4.30
CA ILE A 163 -11.17 -4.78 -5.59
C ILE A 163 -11.29 -3.69 -6.66
N HIS A 164 -10.24 -3.51 -7.46
CA HIS A 164 -10.19 -2.50 -8.51
C HIS A 164 -9.37 -2.94 -9.72
N PHE A 165 -9.52 -2.24 -10.84
CA PHE A 165 -8.87 -2.54 -12.10
C PHE A 165 -8.58 -1.27 -12.91
N GLN A 166 -7.70 -1.41 -13.91
CA GLN A 166 -7.46 -0.39 -14.93
C GLN A 166 -7.34 -1.04 -16.31
N LEU A 167 -7.94 -0.42 -17.33
CA LEU A 167 -8.01 -0.94 -18.69
C LEU A 167 -7.75 0.19 -19.69
N ASN A 168 -6.74 0.04 -20.53
CA ASN A 168 -6.62 0.83 -21.74
C ASN A 168 -7.48 0.18 -22.83
N TYR A 169 -8.72 0.61 -23.02
CA TYR A 169 -9.63 -0.04 -23.98
C TYR A 169 -9.42 0.41 -25.44
N TYR A 170 -8.56 1.40 -25.69
CA TYR A 170 -8.29 1.89 -27.03
C TYR A 170 -7.39 0.94 -27.82
N MET A 171 -7.63 0.86 -29.13
CA MET A 171 -6.91 -0.01 -30.06
C MET A 171 -5.67 0.65 -30.67
N TYR A 172 -5.58 1.98 -30.60
CA TYR A 172 -4.46 2.77 -31.10
C TYR A 172 -3.98 3.70 -29.99
N MET A 173 -2.67 4.01 -29.97
CA MET A 173 -2.14 5.11 -29.16
C MET A 173 -2.71 6.41 -29.72
N ILE A 174 -3.53 7.09 -28.92
CA ILE A 174 -4.04 8.45 -29.16
C ILE A 174 -3.19 9.44 -28.39
#